data_AF-A0A3N5YNV9-F1
#
_entry.id   AF-A0A3N5YNV9-F1
#
_cell.length_a   1.000
_cell.length_b   1.000
_cell.length_c   1.000
_cell.angle_alpha   90.00
_cell.angle_beta   90.00
_cell.angle_gamma   90.00
#
_symmetry.space_group_name_H-M   'P 1'
#
loop_
_entity.id
_entity.type
_entity.pdbx_description
1 polymer ?
#
loop_
_entity_poly.entity_id
_entity_poly.type
_entity_poly.pdbx_seq_one_letter_code
_entity_poly.pdbx_strand_id
1 'polypeptide(L)'
;CHKWSEQELKARAETTQDRTFQMRNTAMDALVALIADLSAARQAGVPDTGLAAARQAQRRAQFMIDFVEAENSNGFHAGQEAVRILGQAVDVARQGQLTLRPAVKPSAAQ
;
A
#
# COMPACT_ATOMS: atom_id res chain seq x y z
N CYS A 1 19.47 26.31 -14.82
CA CYS A 1 19.69 24.89 -15.19
C CYS A 1 18.58 24.29 -16.06
N HIS A 2 17.46 24.97 -16.25
CA HIS A 2 16.33 24.48 -17.04
C HIS A 2 16.03 25.48 -18.17
N LYS A 3 15.60 24.97 -19.33
CA LYS A 3 15.25 25.77 -20.51
C LYS A 3 13.74 25.92 -20.73
N TRP A 4 12.94 25.41 -19.79
CA TRP A 4 11.48 25.41 -19.83
C TRP A 4 10.93 26.66 -19.13
N SER A 5 9.70 27.04 -19.46
CA SER A 5 9.01 28.13 -18.76
C SER A 5 8.71 27.72 -17.31
N GLU A 6 8.57 28.73 -16.43
CA GLU A 6 8.16 28.50 -15.04
C GLU A 6 6.83 27.75 -14.95
N GLN A 7 5.89 28.07 -15.85
CA GLN A 7 4.60 27.39 -15.94
C GLN A 7 4.76 25.90 -16.24
N GLU A 8 5.65 25.54 -17.17
CA GLU A 8 5.90 24.13 -17.49
C GLU A 8 6.60 23.39 -16.35
N LEU A 9 7.58 24.04 -15.70
CA LEU A 9 8.26 23.46 -14.53
C LEU A 9 7.28 23.19 -13.39
N LYS A 10 6.38 24.14 -13.11
CA LYS A 10 5.32 24.00 -12.13
C LYS A 10 4.37 22.84 -12.47
N ALA A 11 3.88 22.79 -13.71
CA ALA A 11 2.97 21.73 -14.15
C ALA A 11 3.60 20.33 -14.02
N ARG A 12 4.90 20.19 -14.29
CA ARG A 12 5.63 18.92 -14.12
C ARG A 12 5.76 18.52 -12.64
N ALA A 13 6.02 19.49 -11.76
CA ALA A 13 6.06 19.24 -10.32
C ALA A 13 4.68 18.78 -9.82
N GLU A 14 3.63 19.53 -10.12
CA GLU A 14 2.25 19.21 -9.73
C GLU A 14 1.81 17.85 -10.28
N THR A 15 2.12 17.52 -11.53
CA THR A 15 1.83 16.19 -12.11
C THR A 15 2.50 15.06 -11.33
N THR A 16 3.72 15.27 -10.84
CA THR A 16 4.45 14.27 -10.05
C THR A 16 3.80 14.10 -8.68
N GLN A 17 3.45 15.22 -8.04
CA GLN A 17 2.80 15.26 -6.73
C GLN A 17 1.42 14.59 -6.76
N ASP A 18 0.61 14.90 -7.77
CA ASP A 18 -0.73 14.33 -7.95
C ASP A 18 -0.67 12.81 -8.12
N ARG A 19 0.27 12.30 -8.91
CA ARG A 19 0.44 10.86 -9.12
C ARG A 19 0.87 10.14 -7.84
N THR A 20 1.83 10.71 -7.11
CA THR A 20 2.26 10.16 -5.82
C THR A 20 1.09 10.14 -4.83
N PHE A 21 0.34 11.24 -4.74
CA PHE A 21 -0.82 11.35 -3.85
C PHE A 21 -1.90 10.31 -4.16
N GLN A 22 -2.25 10.13 -5.44
CA GLN A 22 -3.19 9.10 -5.88
C GLN A 22 -2.73 7.68 -5.53
N MET A 23 -1.45 7.38 -5.78
CA MET A 23 -0.87 6.08 -5.45
C MET A 23 -0.83 5.86 -3.93
N ARG A 24 -0.56 6.90 -3.14
CA ARG A 24 -0.59 6.81 -1.68
C ARG A 24 -1.98 6.48 -1.18
N ASN A 25 -3.02 7.16 -1.68
CA ASN A 25 -4.39 6.86 -1.26
C ASN A 25 -4.76 5.40 -1.58
N THR A 26 -4.36 4.91 -2.76
CA THR A 26 -4.53 3.49 -3.13
C THR A 26 -3.83 2.54 -2.16
N ALA A 27 -2.61 2.86 -1.73
CA ALA A 27 -1.85 2.09 -0.75
C ALA A 27 -2.49 2.12 0.64
N MET A 28 -2.96 3.29 1.08
CA MET A 28 -3.69 3.44 2.36
C MET A 28 -5.00 2.66 2.36
N ASP A 29 -5.78 2.70 1.27
CA ASP A 29 -7.01 1.92 1.14
C ASP A 29 -6.75 0.42 1.27
N ALA A 30 -5.68 -0.08 0.63
CA ALA A 30 -5.27 -1.48 0.74
C ALA A 30 -4.86 -1.86 2.17
N LEU A 31 -4.12 -0.98 2.85
CA LEU A 31 -3.71 -1.17 4.24
C LEU A 31 -4.91 -1.16 5.20
N VAL A 32 -5.83 -0.21 5.07
CA VAL A 32 -7.05 -0.12 5.89
C VAL A 32 -7.92 -1.35 5.67
N ALA A 33 -8.04 -1.84 4.43
CA ALA A 33 -8.74 -3.09 4.14
C ALA A 33 -8.10 -4.30 4.85
N LEU A 34 -6.77 -4.42 4.85
CA LEU A 34 -6.08 -5.46 5.62
C LEU A 34 -6.32 -5.35 7.12
N ILE A 35 -6.32 -4.14 7.68
CA ILE A 35 -6.62 -3.89 9.09
C ILE A 35 -8.05 -4.34 9.44
N ALA A 36 -9.02 -4.05 8.57
CA ALA A 36 -10.39 -4.49 8.73
C ALA A 36 -10.51 -6.03 8.70
N ASP A 37 -9.85 -6.70 7.75
CA ASP A 37 -9.84 -8.16 7.67
C ASP A 37 -9.20 -8.82 8.90
N LEU A 38 -8.09 -8.25 9.40
CA LEU A 38 -7.45 -8.69 10.65
C LEU A 38 -8.39 -8.56 11.84
N SER A 39 -9.14 -7.46 11.93
CA SER A 39 -10.14 -7.24 12.97
C SER A 39 -11.25 -8.28 12.89
N ALA A 40 -11.79 -8.54 11.69
CA ALA A 40 -12.82 -9.54 11.46
C ALA A 40 -12.34 -10.96 11.80
N ALA A 41 -11.15 -11.35 11.37
CA ALA A 41 -10.57 -12.66 11.66
C ALA A 41 -10.37 -12.86 13.17
N ARG A 42 -9.91 -11.83 13.89
CA ARG A 42 -9.80 -11.86 15.35
C ARG A 42 -11.16 -12.03 16.02
N GLN A 43 -12.19 -11.31 15.57
CA GLN A 43 -13.55 -11.43 16.10
C GLN A 43 -14.16 -12.81 15.83
N ALA A 44 -13.80 -13.44 14.70
CA ALA A 44 -14.19 -14.81 14.37
C ALA A 44 -13.43 -15.90 15.16
N GLY A 45 -12.53 -15.51 16.08
CA GLY A 45 -11.82 -16.44 16.95
C GLY A 45 -10.59 -17.10 16.32
N VAL A 46 -10.05 -16.56 15.22
CA VAL A 46 -8.78 -17.04 14.66
C VAL A 46 -7.67 -16.84 15.70
N PRO A 47 -6.90 -17.89 16.05
CA PRO A 47 -5.85 -17.77 17.06
C PRO A 47 -4.73 -16.84 16.57
N ASP A 48 -4.00 -16.23 17.50
CA ASP A 48 -2.93 -15.28 17.17
C ASP A 48 -1.87 -15.83 16.22
N THR A 49 -1.59 -17.13 16.28
CA THR A 49 -0.68 -17.82 15.36
C THR A 49 -1.19 -17.78 13.92
N GLY A 50 -2.51 -17.88 13.71
CA GLY A 50 -3.15 -17.75 12.39
C GLY A 50 -3.18 -16.31 11.86
N LEU A 51 -2.96 -15.31 12.72
CA LEU A 51 -2.94 -13.89 12.34
C LEU A 51 -1.52 -13.36 12.09
N ALA A 52 -0.48 -14.14 12.41
CA ALA A 52 0.90 -13.67 12.43
C ALA A 52 1.39 -13.13 11.07
N ALA A 53 1.13 -13.87 9.98
CA ALA A 53 1.55 -13.48 8.64
C ALA A 53 0.87 -12.19 8.16
N ALA A 54 -0.45 -12.08 8.37
CA ALA A 54 -1.21 -10.87 8.04
C ALA A 54 -0.75 -9.64 8.85
N ARG A 55 -0.45 -9.82 10.14
CA ARG A 55 0.09 -8.73 11.00
C ARG A 55 1.49 -8.29 10.54
N GLN A 56 2.34 -9.24 10.12
CA GLN A 56 3.65 -8.91 9.56
C GLN A 56 3.53 -8.11 8.25
N ALA A 57 2.60 -8.52 7.38
CA ALA A 57 2.29 -7.80 6.15
C ALA A 57 1.77 -6.38 6.45
N GLN A 58 0.84 -6.23 7.41
CA GLN A 58 0.33 -4.91 7.85
C GLN A 58 1.48 -4.01 8.30
N ARG A 59 2.35 -4.49 9.20
CA ARG A 59 3.50 -3.71 9.71
C ARG A 59 4.39 -3.23 8.57
N ARG A 60 4.69 -4.12 7.60
CA ARG A 60 5.56 -3.80 6.47
C ARG A 60 4.91 -2.81 5.52
N ALA A 61 3.63 -3.01 5.18
CA ALA A 61 2.88 -2.09 4.32
C ALA A 61 2.77 -0.69 4.93
N GLN A 62 2.42 -0.61 6.23
CA GLN A 62 2.38 0.66 6.97
C GLN A 62 3.73 1.37 6.95
N PHE A 63 4.82 0.67 7.25
CA PHE A 63 6.17 1.26 7.24
C PHE A 63 6.52 1.87 5.87
N MET A 64 6.19 1.19 4.78
CA MET A 64 6.47 1.69 3.42
C MET A 64 5.64 2.94 3.08
N ILE A 65 4.36 2.97 3.49
CA ILE A 65 3.50 4.14 3.32
C ILE A 65 4.03 5.30 4.14
N ASP A 66 4.31 5.08 5.43
CA ASP A 66 4.83 6.11 6.35
C ASP A 66 6.18 6.66 5.88
N PHE A 67 7.04 5.81 5.31
CA PHE A 67 8.33 6.23 4.77
C PHE A 67 8.18 7.23 3.62
N VAL A 68 7.22 7.00 2.71
CA VAL A 68 6.93 7.93 1.61
C VAL A 68 6.23 9.19 2.13
N GLU A 69 5.30 9.04 3.06
CA GLU A 69 4.50 10.13 3.62
C GLU A 69 5.23 11.04 4.60
N ALA A 70 6.34 10.59 5.18
CA ALA A 70 7.22 11.43 5.99
C ALA A 70 7.87 12.56 5.19
N GLU A 71 7.83 12.48 3.85
CA GLU A 71 8.40 13.43 2.91
C GLU A 71 7.28 14.31 2.31
N ASN A 72 7.18 15.57 2.75
CA ASN A 72 6.07 16.45 2.42
C ASN A 72 6.03 16.94 0.95
N SER A 73 7.05 16.67 0.13
CA SER A 73 7.07 17.12 -1.27
C SER A 73 6.19 16.26 -2.19
N ASN A 74 5.58 15.18 -1.68
CA ASN A 74 4.76 14.25 -2.45
C ASN A 74 5.53 13.66 -3.66
N GLY A 75 6.78 13.26 -3.43
CA GLY A 75 7.59 12.61 -4.46
C GLY A 75 8.16 13.56 -5.51
N PHE A 76 8.15 14.87 -5.30
CA PHE A 76 8.86 15.81 -6.18
C PHE A 76 10.35 15.46 -6.28
N HIS A 77 10.98 15.09 -5.16
CA HIS A 77 12.39 14.71 -5.13
C HIS A 77 12.69 13.36 -5.82
N ALA A 78 11.77 12.39 -5.75
CA ALA A 78 12.01 11.01 -6.19
C ALA A 78 10.72 10.27 -6.60
N GLY A 79 9.94 10.84 -7.54
CA GLY A 79 8.57 10.39 -7.81
C GLY A 79 8.43 8.93 -8.26
N GLN A 80 9.37 8.44 -9.08
CA GLN A 80 9.37 7.03 -9.49
C GLN A 80 9.60 6.08 -8.31
N GLU A 81 10.49 6.46 -7.40
CA GLU A 81 10.80 5.66 -6.22
C GLU A 81 9.63 5.68 -5.22
N ALA A 82 9.02 6.84 -5.00
CA ALA A 82 7.82 6.98 -4.18
C ALA A 82 6.70 6.05 -4.69
N VAL A 83 6.38 6.10 -5.98
CA VAL A 83 5.36 5.24 -6.58
C VAL A 83 5.75 3.76 -6.54
N ARG A 84 7.04 3.41 -6.72
CA ARG A 84 7.52 2.02 -6.59
C ARG A 84 7.28 1.46 -5.18
N ILE A 85 7.62 2.24 -4.15
CA ILE A 85 7.43 1.84 -2.74
C ILE A 85 5.94 1.71 -2.41
N LEU A 86 5.12 2.67 -2.84
CA LEU A 86 3.66 2.62 -2.63
C LEU A 86 3.01 1.44 -3.36
N GLY A 87 3.46 1.11 -4.56
CA GLY A 87 3.03 -0.10 -5.28
C GLY A 87 3.38 -1.38 -4.53
N GLN A 88 4.57 -1.46 -3.93
CA GLN A 88 4.95 -2.57 -3.06
C GLN A 88 4.12 -2.63 -1.78
N ALA A 89 3.72 -1.48 -1.23
CA ALA A 89 2.82 -1.44 -0.08
C ALA A 89 1.44 -2.00 -0.38
N VAL A 90 0.88 -1.69 -1.56
CA VAL A 90 -0.36 -2.33 -2.03
C VAL A 90 -0.19 -3.84 -2.10
N ASP A 91 0.82 -4.34 -2.81
CA ASP A 91 1.05 -5.78 -2.99
C ASP A 91 1.20 -6.50 -1.64
N VAL A 92 2.04 -5.98 -0.73
CA VAL A 92 2.22 -6.55 0.61
C VAL A 92 0.92 -6.56 1.40
N ALA A 93 0.13 -5.48 1.36
CA ALA A 93 -1.17 -5.44 2.03
C ALA A 93 -2.13 -6.51 1.48
N ARG A 94 -2.20 -6.66 0.15
CA ARG A 94 -3.02 -7.70 -0.49
C ARG A 94 -2.54 -9.11 -0.17
N GLN A 95 -1.23 -9.35 -0.15
CA GLN A 95 -0.66 -10.63 0.29
C GLN A 95 -1.06 -10.96 1.73
N GLY A 96 -1.04 -9.96 2.63
CA GLY A 96 -1.57 -10.10 3.99
C GLY A 96 -3.02 -10.58 4.01
N GLN A 97 -3.89 -9.98 3.18
CA GLN A 97 -5.30 -10.39 3.08
C GLN A 97 -5.44 -11.84 2.59
N LEU A 98 -4.61 -12.27 1.64
CA LEU A 98 -4.61 -13.65 1.14
C LEU A 98 -4.29 -14.67 2.25
N THR A 99 -3.42 -14.32 3.20
CA THR A 99 -3.09 -15.22 4.33
C THR A 99 -4.25 -15.43 5.30
N LEU A 100 -5.26 -14.56 5.29
CA LEU A 100 -6.47 -14.67 6.12
C LEU A 100 -7.58 -15.48 5.43
N ARG A 101 -7.44 -15.80 4.14
CA ARG A 101 -8.48 -16.51 3.40
C ARG A 101 -8.48 -18.00 3.79
N PRO A 102 -9.66 -18.62 3.93
CA PRO A 102 -9.75 -20.07 4.02
C PRO A 102 -9.11 -20.72 2.80
N ALA A 103 -8.41 -21.84 3.00
CA ALA A 103 -7.90 -22.62 1.88
C ALA A 103 -9.07 -23.04 0.98
N VAL A 104 -9.02 -22.65 -0.30
CA VAL A 104 -9.98 -23.14 -1.30
C VAL A 104 -9.69 -24.64 -1.47
N LYS A 105 -10.55 -25.50 -0.90
CA LYS A 105 -10.50 -26.92 -1.19
C LYS A 105 -10.89 -27.10 -2.66
N PRO A 106 -10.10 -27.83 -3.48
CA PRO A 106 -10.56 -28.19 -4.82
C PRO A 106 -11.90 -28.91 -4.69
N SER A 107 -12.89 -28.51 -5.50
CA SER A 107 -14.13 -29.26 -5.63
C SER A 107 -13.76 -30.71 -5.94
N ALA A 108 -14.24 -31.66 -5.15
CA ALA A 108 -14.18 -33.06 -5.54
C ALA A 108 -14.87 -33.15 -6.91
N ALA A 109 -14.12 -33.51 -7.94
CA ALA A 109 -14.68 -33.82 -9.24
C ALA A 109 -15.62 -35.01 -9.05
N GLN A 110 -16.86 -34.87 -9.55
CA GLN A 110 -17.83 -35.96 -9.65
C GLN A 110 -17.40 -36.95 -10.74
#